data_AF-A0AAE9Z0E7-F1
#
_entry.id   AF-A0AAE9Z0E7-F1
#
_cell.length_a   1.000
_cell.length_b   1.000
_cell.length_c   1.000
_cell.angle_alpha   90.00
_cell.angle_beta   90.00
_cell.angle_gamma   90.00
#
_symmetry.space_group_name_H-M   'P 1'
#
loop_
_entity.id
_entity.type
_entity.pdbx_description
1 polymer ?
#
loop_
_entity_poly.entity_id
_entity_poly.type
_entity_poly.pdbx_seq_one_letter_code
_entity_poly.pdbx_strand_id
1 'polypeptide(L)'
;MKKLLAYLFTVAAIFWGATSSASLMGDEVLLSCMQSGSPSPVCEGNGEMPAIVGADVEYPDYFNFQNSLSIDISAESIWVTFDNGPYCGWFTCDGQGFLDFWLTDLDWRHSDGSLMDGMIVGIEVITNMSGVLTDWGPHSVHFSLPETQVTDDMFLHIDLITRHGDVPEPETLAIFALALTGLGIFRRRRAQ
;
A
#
# COMPACT_ATOMS: atom_id res chain seq x y z
N MET A 1 -34.08 6.94 31.70
CA MET A 1 -32.84 7.68 31.37
C MET A 1 -31.57 6.82 31.48
N LYS A 2 -31.23 6.22 32.63
CA LYS A 2 -30.02 5.37 32.78
C LYS A 2 -29.91 4.21 31.77
N LYS A 3 -31.03 3.52 31.48
CA LYS A 3 -31.07 2.43 30.49
C LYS A 3 -30.87 2.91 29.03
N LEU A 4 -31.25 4.15 28.74
CA LEU A 4 -31.13 4.73 27.40
C LEU A 4 -29.68 5.15 27.13
N LEU A 5 -29.01 5.72 28.14
CA LEU A 5 -27.59 6.07 28.08
C LEU A 5 -26.69 4.82 27.94
N ALA A 6 -27.02 3.75 28.67
CA ALA A 6 -26.27 2.49 28.60
C ALA A 6 -26.39 1.84 27.21
N TYR A 7 -27.56 1.91 26.58
CA TYR A 7 -27.77 1.46 25.19
C TYR A 7 -26.98 2.32 24.20
N LEU A 8 -26.96 3.64 24.37
CA LEU A 8 -26.20 4.55 23.51
C LEU A 8 -24.68 4.31 23.61
N PHE A 9 -24.15 4.07 24.81
CA PHE A 9 -22.72 3.77 25.01
C PHE A 9 -22.30 2.40 24.47
N THR A 10 -23.17 1.38 24.59
CA THR A 10 -22.88 0.06 24.03
C THR A 10 -22.96 0.05 22.51
N VAL A 11 -23.92 0.77 21.93
CA VAL A 11 -24.00 0.97 20.47
C VAL A 11 -22.76 1.71 19.96
N ALA A 12 -22.38 2.83 20.58
CA ALA A 12 -21.19 3.59 20.17
C ALA A 12 -19.87 2.78 20.30
N ALA A 13 -19.72 1.98 21.35
CA ALA A 13 -18.52 1.13 21.53
C ALA A 13 -18.45 -0.03 20.51
N ILE A 14 -19.60 -0.57 20.07
CA ILE A 14 -19.65 -1.60 19.01
C ILE A 14 -19.34 -1.00 17.64
N PHE A 15 -19.75 0.25 17.39
CA PHE A 15 -19.48 0.94 16.12
C PHE A 15 -18.06 1.52 15.98
N TRP A 16 -17.30 1.66 17.07
CA TRP A 16 -15.90 2.15 17.00
C TRP A 16 -14.82 1.06 16.97
N GLY A 17 -15.13 -0.17 17.38
CA GLY A 17 -14.12 -1.23 17.52
C GLY A 17 -13.96 -2.16 16.32
N ALA A 18 -14.54 -1.84 15.16
CA ALA A 18 -14.84 -2.86 14.15
C ALA A 18 -14.61 -2.40 12.69
N THR A 19 -13.55 -1.65 12.43
CA THR A 19 -13.04 -1.44 11.07
C THR A 19 -11.73 -2.22 10.92
N SER A 20 -11.82 -3.52 10.66
CA SER A 20 -10.67 -4.29 10.17
C SER A 20 -10.50 -3.94 8.69
N SER A 21 -9.91 -2.78 8.41
CA SER A 21 -9.47 -2.44 7.05
C SER A 21 -8.12 -3.10 6.81
N ALA A 22 -8.04 -3.85 5.72
CA ALA A 22 -6.79 -4.35 5.18
C ALA A 22 -5.84 -3.19 4.90
N SER A 23 -4.57 -3.32 5.28
CA SER A 23 -3.57 -2.29 5.02
C SER A 23 -2.18 -2.90 4.93
N LEU A 24 -1.31 -2.29 4.11
CA LEU A 24 0.13 -2.54 4.14
C LEU A 24 0.80 -1.95 5.39
N MET A 25 0.12 -1.09 6.15
CA MET A 25 0.68 -0.44 7.34
C MET A 25 1.23 -1.46 8.34
N GLY A 26 2.49 -1.26 8.73
CA GLY A 26 3.24 -2.12 9.63
C GLY A 26 3.90 -3.33 8.96
N ASP A 27 3.81 -3.44 7.63
CA ASP A 27 4.44 -4.51 6.87
C ASP A 27 5.90 -4.21 6.51
N GLU A 28 6.71 -5.25 6.33
CA GLU A 28 8.10 -5.12 5.89
C GLU A 28 8.16 -5.23 4.37
N VAL A 29 8.67 -4.18 3.73
CA VAL A 29 8.78 -4.12 2.27
C VAL A 29 10.24 -4.04 1.87
N LEU A 30 10.57 -4.68 0.74
CA LEU A 30 11.92 -4.69 0.19
C LEU A 30 11.95 -3.95 -1.14
N LEU A 31 12.78 -2.92 -1.22
CA LEU A 31 13.04 -2.18 -2.45
C LEU A 31 14.39 -2.61 -3.04
N SER A 32 14.37 -3.01 -4.30
CA SER A 32 15.57 -3.26 -5.08
C SER A 32 15.53 -2.53 -6.42
N CYS A 33 16.71 -2.17 -6.92
CA CYS A 33 16.88 -1.53 -8.21
C CYS A 33 17.78 -2.35 -9.12
N MET A 34 17.36 -2.48 -10.38
CA MET A 34 18.09 -3.17 -11.43
C MET A 34 18.15 -2.30 -12.68
N GLN A 35 19.23 -2.41 -13.45
CA GLN A 35 19.35 -1.78 -14.76
C GLN A 35 19.43 -2.88 -15.82
N SER A 36 18.46 -2.89 -16.75
CA SER A 36 18.45 -3.83 -17.86
C SER A 36 19.17 -3.24 -19.09
N GLY A 37 20.01 -4.05 -19.76
CA GLY A 37 20.72 -3.65 -20.99
C GLY A 37 22.15 -3.12 -20.82
N SER A 38 22.66 -3.01 -19.59
CA SER A 38 24.05 -2.63 -19.30
C SER A 38 24.95 -3.86 -19.02
N PRO A 39 26.22 -3.89 -19.48
CA PRO A 39 27.16 -4.98 -19.20
C PRO A 39 27.60 -5.07 -17.72
N SER A 40 27.26 -4.06 -16.90
CA SER A 40 27.40 -4.09 -15.44
C SER A 40 26.16 -3.41 -14.83
N PRO A 41 25.51 -3.98 -13.80
CA PRO A 41 24.41 -3.31 -13.13
C PRO A 41 24.94 -2.04 -12.44
N VAL A 42 24.54 -0.86 -12.93
CA VAL A 42 24.97 0.45 -12.38
C VAL A 42 23.82 1.17 -11.68
N CYS A 43 22.84 0.43 -11.14
CA CYS A 43 21.99 1.03 -10.14
C CYS A 43 22.81 1.16 -8.86
N GLU A 44 23.58 2.24 -8.74
CA GLU A 44 24.08 2.65 -7.45
C GLU A 44 22.84 2.92 -6.57
N GLY A 45 22.88 2.49 -5.34
CA GLY A 45 21.73 2.41 -4.46
C GLY A 45 22.16 1.52 -3.32
N ASN A 46 21.56 1.63 -2.14
CA ASN A 46 22.04 0.91 -0.96
C ASN A 46 21.82 -0.63 -1.04
N GLY A 47 21.70 -1.19 -2.24
CA GLY A 47 21.27 -2.55 -2.50
C GLY A 47 19.79 -2.72 -2.21
N GLU A 48 19.43 -3.91 -1.77
CA GLU A 48 18.12 -4.21 -1.23
C GLU A 48 17.94 -3.45 0.10
N MET A 49 16.95 -2.57 0.15
CA MET A 49 16.63 -1.77 1.34
C MET A 49 15.29 -2.22 1.93
N PRO A 50 15.29 -2.79 3.15
CA PRO A 50 14.04 -3.06 3.85
C PRO A 50 13.51 -1.78 4.49
N ALA A 51 12.19 -1.63 4.54
CA ALA A 51 11.50 -0.59 5.29
C ALA A 51 10.24 -1.18 5.95
N ILE A 52 9.75 -0.53 7.00
CA ILE A 52 8.44 -0.84 7.58
C ILE A 52 7.46 0.24 7.12
N VAL A 53 6.36 -0.19 6.50
CA VAL A 53 5.31 0.71 6.00
C VAL A 53 4.69 1.48 7.17
N GLY A 54 4.71 2.80 7.10
CA GLY A 54 4.32 3.69 8.18
C GLY A 54 3.52 4.89 7.70
N ALA A 55 3.42 5.89 8.57
CA ALA A 55 2.79 7.17 8.23
C ALA A 55 3.78 8.17 7.60
N ASP A 56 5.06 7.79 7.53
CA ASP A 56 6.17 8.56 7.01
C ASP A 56 6.70 7.88 5.75
N VAL A 57 7.48 8.61 4.94
CA VAL A 57 8.07 8.09 3.70
C VAL A 57 9.07 6.96 3.98
N GLU A 58 8.87 5.78 3.40
CA GLU A 58 9.70 4.58 3.61
C GLU A 58 11.10 4.74 3.02
N TYR A 59 11.20 5.34 1.84
CA TYR A 59 12.46 5.55 1.15
C TYR A 59 12.59 7.02 0.77
N PRO A 60 12.98 7.91 1.70
CA PRO A 60 12.99 9.35 1.45
C PRO A 60 14.07 9.82 0.46
N ASP A 61 15.13 9.03 0.28
CA ASP A 61 16.19 9.31 -0.70
C ASP A 61 16.94 8.03 -1.06
N TYR A 62 16.36 7.22 -1.95
CA TYR A 62 16.92 5.90 -2.31
C TYR A 62 18.31 6.00 -2.97
N PHE A 63 18.54 7.05 -3.78
CA PHE A 63 19.80 7.25 -4.48
C PHE A 63 20.86 7.97 -3.64
N ASN A 64 20.46 8.80 -2.66
CA ASN A 64 21.37 9.48 -1.74
C ASN A 64 22.54 10.19 -2.45
N PHE A 65 22.22 10.90 -3.54
CA PHE A 65 23.19 11.64 -4.33
C PHE A 65 22.59 12.94 -4.88
N GLN A 66 23.14 13.43 -5.98
CA GLN A 66 22.66 14.64 -6.64
C GLN A 66 21.27 14.51 -7.23
N ASN A 67 20.77 13.29 -7.49
CA ASN A 67 19.35 13.05 -7.77
C ASN A 67 18.72 12.35 -6.56
N SER A 68 17.44 12.60 -6.32
CA SER A 68 16.69 11.91 -5.27
C SER A 68 15.47 11.19 -5.83
N LEU A 69 15.20 10.02 -5.25
CA LEU A 69 13.99 9.25 -5.43
C LEU A 69 13.39 9.00 -4.06
N SER A 70 12.18 9.51 -3.87
CA SER A 70 11.42 9.35 -2.64
C SER A 70 10.21 8.45 -2.90
N ILE A 71 10.09 7.35 -2.16
CA ILE A 71 8.97 6.40 -2.25
C ILE A 71 8.24 6.35 -0.90
N ASP A 72 6.95 6.69 -0.95
CA ASP A 72 5.99 6.66 0.15
C ASP A 72 4.95 5.58 -0.16
N ILE A 73 4.88 4.57 0.68
CA ILE A 73 3.96 3.45 0.60
C ILE A 73 2.88 3.71 1.64
N SER A 74 1.68 3.98 1.16
CA SER A 74 0.52 4.10 2.02
C SER A 74 -0.16 2.76 2.23
N ALA A 75 -1.31 2.79 2.91
CA ALA A 75 -2.12 1.60 3.13
C ALA A 75 -2.45 0.83 1.85
N GLU A 76 -2.74 1.50 0.73
CA GLU A 76 -3.26 0.89 -0.51
C GLU A 76 -2.70 1.50 -1.80
N SER A 77 -1.70 2.38 -1.70
CA SER A 77 -1.10 3.04 -2.84
C SER A 77 0.38 3.33 -2.61
N ILE A 78 1.12 3.50 -3.69
CA ILE A 78 2.54 3.86 -3.70
C ILE A 78 2.67 5.22 -4.37
N TRP A 79 3.41 6.12 -3.75
CA TRP A 79 3.75 7.42 -4.29
C TRP A 79 5.25 7.51 -4.50
N VAL A 80 5.65 7.86 -5.71
CA VAL A 80 7.05 8.03 -6.10
C VAL A 80 7.25 9.47 -6.54
N THR A 81 8.18 10.15 -5.88
CA THR A 81 8.59 11.53 -6.13
C THR A 81 10.05 11.60 -6.52
N PHE A 82 10.37 12.59 -7.33
CA PHE A 82 11.71 12.80 -7.86
C PHE A 82 12.17 14.23 -7.59
N ASP A 83 13.45 14.41 -7.29
CA ASP A 83 14.09 15.72 -7.10
C ASP A 83 15.35 15.81 -7.98
N ASN A 84 15.53 16.97 -8.61
CA ASN A 84 16.47 17.20 -9.71
C ASN A 84 17.93 17.34 -9.25
N GLY A 85 18.81 16.59 -9.92
CA GLY A 85 20.24 16.79 -9.91
C GLY A 85 20.81 17.37 -11.21
N PRO A 86 21.96 18.09 -11.16
CA PRO A 86 22.57 18.76 -12.31
C PRO A 86 23.09 17.83 -13.42
N TYR A 87 22.92 16.52 -13.31
CA TYR A 87 23.39 15.55 -14.30
C TYR A 87 22.32 14.51 -14.56
N CYS A 88 22.20 14.12 -15.83
CA CYS A 88 21.54 12.88 -16.26
C CYS A 88 22.22 11.60 -15.72
N GLY A 89 23.13 11.69 -14.74
CA GLY A 89 24.09 10.65 -14.39
C GLY A 89 23.48 9.29 -14.00
N TRP A 90 22.60 9.27 -12.99
CA TRP A 90 22.20 8.05 -12.26
C TRP A 90 20.81 7.53 -12.68
N PHE A 91 19.95 8.42 -13.19
CA PHE A 91 18.82 8.05 -14.03
C PHE A 91 19.35 7.78 -15.43
N THR A 92 18.75 6.87 -16.20
CA THR A 92 19.29 6.46 -17.51
C THR A 92 19.56 7.68 -18.41
N CYS A 93 20.81 7.83 -18.88
CA CYS A 93 21.24 8.82 -19.86
C CYS A 93 20.93 8.33 -21.28
N ASP A 94 20.20 9.09 -22.12
CA ASP A 94 19.88 8.77 -23.53
C ASP A 94 20.71 7.62 -24.17
N GLY A 95 20.08 6.47 -24.43
CA GLY A 95 20.63 5.22 -24.93
C GLY A 95 20.82 4.07 -23.92
N GLN A 96 20.46 4.22 -22.64
CA GLN A 96 20.74 3.26 -21.56
C GLN A 96 19.56 2.40 -21.08
N GLY A 97 18.37 2.56 -21.67
CA GLY A 97 17.24 1.65 -21.43
C GLY A 97 16.39 2.01 -20.21
N PHE A 98 15.94 1.00 -19.46
CA PHE A 98 15.02 1.16 -18.34
C PHE A 98 15.71 0.98 -16.99
N LEU A 99 15.22 1.74 -16.01
CA LEU A 99 15.53 1.54 -14.60
C LEU A 99 14.37 0.79 -13.93
N ASP A 100 14.64 -0.43 -13.50
CA ASP A 100 13.65 -1.37 -13.00
C ASP A 100 13.63 -1.37 -11.47
N PHE A 101 12.48 -1.03 -10.88
CA PHE A 101 12.25 -1.03 -9.43
C PHE A 101 11.30 -2.14 -9.04
N TRP A 102 11.71 -2.95 -8.08
CA TRP A 102 10.92 -4.05 -7.56
C TRP A 102 10.63 -3.78 -6.10
N LEU A 103 9.34 -3.63 -5.79
CA LEU A 103 8.82 -3.69 -4.43
C LEU A 103 8.23 -5.08 -4.24
N THR A 104 8.80 -5.84 -3.31
CA THR A 104 8.41 -7.22 -3.03
C THR A 104 8.01 -7.39 -1.57
N ASP A 105 7.39 -8.53 -1.29
CA ASP A 105 6.92 -8.92 0.05
C ASP A 105 5.77 -8.04 0.54
N LEU A 106 4.86 -7.66 -0.37
CA LEU A 106 3.67 -6.88 -0.03
C LEU A 106 2.59 -7.79 0.58
N ASP A 107 2.49 -7.75 1.91
CA ASP A 107 1.55 -8.53 2.69
C ASP A 107 0.50 -7.65 3.38
N TRP A 108 -0.75 -8.08 3.27
CA TRP A 108 -1.88 -7.37 3.89
C TRP A 108 -2.03 -7.77 5.34
N ARG A 109 -2.20 -6.79 6.23
CA ARG A 109 -2.36 -7.03 7.67
C ARG A 109 -3.72 -6.60 8.18
N HIS A 110 -4.21 -7.34 9.17
CA HIS A 110 -5.32 -6.92 10.01
C HIS A 110 -4.87 -5.87 11.02
N SER A 111 -5.82 -5.16 11.63
CA SER A 111 -5.55 -4.16 12.69
C SER A 111 -4.88 -4.75 13.95
N ASP A 112 -4.92 -6.06 14.12
CA ASP A 112 -4.26 -6.78 15.22
C ASP A 112 -2.84 -7.26 14.88
N GLY A 113 -2.34 -6.94 13.68
CA GLY A 113 -1.01 -7.28 13.18
C GLY A 113 -0.90 -8.68 12.54
N SER A 114 -1.98 -9.47 12.53
CA SER A 114 -1.98 -10.77 11.87
C SER A 114 -2.00 -10.62 10.34
N LEU A 115 -1.34 -11.57 9.65
CA LEU A 115 -1.33 -11.65 8.19
C LEU A 115 -2.72 -12.03 7.67
N MET A 116 -3.13 -11.38 6.60
CA MET A 116 -4.39 -11.58 5.92
C MET A 116 -4.12 -12.05 4.49
N ASP A 117 -4.96 -12.97 4.01
CA ASP A 117 -4.90 -13.39 2.61
C ASP A 117 -5.35 -12.24 1.71
N GLY A 118 -4.45 -11.79 0.86
CA GLY A 118 -4.71 -10.70 -0.08
C GLY A 118 -3.75 -10.78 -1.24
N MET A 119 -4.24 -10.46 -2.44
CA MET A 119 -3.42 -10.39 -3.63
C MET A 119 -3.70 -9.11 -4.40
N ILE A 120 -2.66 -8.57 -5.02
CA ILE A 120 -2.79 -7.49 -6.00
C ILE A 120 -3.39 -8.09 -7.27
N VAL A 121 -4.57 -7.61 -7.66
CA VAL A 121 -5.28 -8.04 -8.87
C VAL A 121 -5.12 -7.06 -10.03
N GLY A 122 -4.64 -5.86 -9.75
CA GLY A 122 -4.33 -4.86 -10.75
C GLY A 122 -3.68 -3.63 -10.14
N ILE A 123 -3.28 -2.71 -11.01
CA ILE A 123 -2.69 -1.43 -10.65
C ILE A 123 -3.33 -0.33 -11.49
N GLU A 124 -3.56 0.83 -10.89
CA GLU A 124 -3.92 2.06 -11.59
C GLU A 124 -2.76 3.05 -11.46
N VAL A 125 -2.34 3.65 -12.58
CA VAL A 125 -1.12 4.45 -12.64
C VAL A 125 -1.45 5.87 -13.07
N ILE A 126 -1.08 6.83 -12.22
CA ILE A 126 -1.26 8.27 -12.45
C ILE A 126 0.13 8.91 -12.46
N THR A 127 0.53 9.44 -13.61
CA THR A 127 1.86 10.04 -13.79
C THR A 127 1.84 11.08 -14.90
N ASN A 128 2.75 12.06 -14.83
CA ASN A 128 3.07 12.96 -15.93
C ASN A 128 4.26 12.48 -16.79
N MET A 129 4.88 11.35 -16.44
CA MET A 129 5.99 10.75 -17.18
C MET A 129 5.48 9.96 -18.38
N SER A 130 6.23 9.96 -19.48
CA SER A 130 5.93 9.15 -20.66
C SER A 130 6.80 7.91 -20.71
N GLY A 131 6.23 6.75 -21.04
CA GLY A 131 6.98 5.51 -21.26
C GLY A 131 7.26 4.68 -20.01
N VAL A 132 6.66 5.04 -18.87
CA VAL A 132 6.67 4.21 -17.66
C VAL A 132 6.01 2.87 -17.97
N LEU A 133 6.71 1.78 -17.63
CA LEU A 133 6.17 0.43 -17.68
C LEU A 133 5.87 -0.02 -16.27
N THR A 134 4.82 -0.81 -16.11
CA THR A 134 4.44 -1.35 -14.81
C THR A 134 4.00 -2.79 -14.98
N ASP A 135 4.43 -3.65 -14.06
CA ASP A 135 4.03 -5.03 -13.96
C ASP A 135 3.73 -5.37 -12.48
N TRP A 136 3.01 -6.46 -12.23
CA TRP A 136 2.58 -6.83 -10.89
C TRP A 136 2.56 -8.34 -10.72
N GLY A 137 2.96 -8.76 -9.53
CA GLY A 137 2.81 -10.12 -9.04
C GLY A 137 1.76 -10.18 -7.93
N PRO A 138 1.51 -11.38 -7.37
CA PRO A 138 0.56 -11.53 -6.27
C PRO A 138 0.88 -10.64 -5.05
N HIS A 139 2.17 -10.46 -4.75
CA HIS A 139 2.72 -9.73 -3.58
C HIS A 139 3.87 -8.80 -3.98
N SER A 140 3.87 -8.31 -5.22
CA SER A 140 4.96 -7.48 -5.71
C SER A 140 4.48 -6.49 -6.76
N VAL A 141 5.06 -5.30 -6.75
CA VAL A 141 4.86 -4.27 -7.76
C VAL A 141 6.19 -4.00 -8.42
N HIS A 142 6.20 -4.03 -9.75
CA HIS A 142 7.34 -3.70 -10.57
C HIS A 142 7.00 -2.47 -11.41
N PHE A 143 7.90 -1.49 -11.42
CA PHE A 143 7.80 -0.39 -12.36
C PHE A 143 9.16 -0.09 -12.97
N SER A 144 9.14 0.24 -14.25
CA SER A 144 10.32 0.59 -15.03
C SER A 144 10.19 2.04 -15.48
N LEU A 145 11.19 2.84 -15.13
CA LEU A 145 11.28 4.21 -15.59
C LEU A 145 12.08 4.25 -16.88
N PRO A 146 11.55 4.86 -17.95
CA PRO A 146 12.33 5.09 -19.14
C PRO A 146 13.33 6.20 -18.86
N GLU A 147 14.31 6.21 -19.73
CA GLU A 147 15.28 7.28 -19.89
C GLU A 147 14.66 8.63 -20.18
N THR A 148 14.88 9.55 -19.24
CA THR A 148 14.43 10.94 -19.34
C THR A 148 15.25 11.81 -18.39
N GLN A 149 15.29 13.11 -18.68
CA GLN A 149 15.71 14.08 -17.67
C GLN A 149 14.68 14.11 -16.54
N VAL A 150 15.16 14.03 -15.30
CA VAL A 150 14.33 14.14 -14.10
C VAL A 150 14.15 15.61 -13.76
N THR A 151 12.92 16.00 -13.46
CA THR A 151 12.55 17.35 -13.05
C THR A 151 11.69 17.28 -11.79
N ASP A 152 11.71 18.33 -10.97
CA ASP A 152 11.03 18.39 -9.67
C ASP A 152 9.49 18.26 -9.76
N ASP A 153 8.93 18.37 -10.96
CA ASP A 153 7.50 18.21 -11.22
C ASP A 153 7.12 16.79 -11.64
N MET A 154 8.07 15.86 -11.80
CA MET A 154 7.78 14.46 -12.12
C MET A 154 7.22 13.71 -10.91
N PHE A 155 6.18 12.91 -11.17
CA PHE A 155 5.59 12.05 -10.16
C PHE A 155 5.06 10.76 -10.78
N LEU A 156 5.02 9.71 -9.97
CA LEU A 156 4.39 8.43 -10.31
C LEU A 156 3.60 7.96 -9.10
N HIS A 157 2.28 7.87 -9.25
CA HIS A 157 1.38 7.35 -8.25
C HIS A 157 0.77 6.04 -8.76
N ILE A 158 0.85 5.00 -7.95
CA ILE A 158 0.40 3.65 -8.27
C ILE A 158 -0.62 3.22 -7.21
N ASP A 159 -1.88 3.15 -7.60
CA ASP A 159 -2.94 2.59 -6.77
C ASP A 159 -2.96 1.07 -6.89
N LEU A 160 -3.00 0.38 -5.74
CA LEU A 160 -2.99 -1.07 -5.68
C LEU A 160 -4.43 -1.58 -5.63
N ILE A 161 -4.87 -2.22 -6.70
CA ILE A 161 -6.19 -2.84 -6.73
C ILE A 161 -6.06 -4.22 -6.11
N THR A 162 -6.61 -4.38 -4.91
CA THR A 162 -6.42 -5.57 -4.09
C THR A 162 -7.70 -6.38 -3.97
N ARG A 163 -7.54 -7.68 -3.75
CA ARG A 163 -8.63 -8.57 -3.37
C ARG A 163 -8.23 -9.32 -2.12
N HIS A 164 -9.04 -9.20 -1.08
CA HIS A 164 -8.84 -9.89 0.18
C HIS A 164 -9.74 -11.13 0.26
N GLY A 165 -9.15 -12.26 0.67
CA GLY A 165 -9.89 -13.49 0.95
C GLY A 165 -10.55 -13.38 2.32
N ASP A 166 -11.88 -13.59 2.38
CA ASP A 166 -12.62 -13.76 3.62
C ASP A 166 -12.39 -12.70 4.71
N VAL A 167 -12.52 -11.41 4.39
CA VAL A 167 -12.78 -10.41 5.44
C VAL A 167 -14.28 -10.48 5.75
N PRO A 168 -14.71 -11.08 6.88
CA PRO A 168 -16.09 -10.92 7.29
C PRO A 168 -16.21 -9.46 7.70
N GLU A 169 -16.87 -8.65 6.89
CA GLU A 169 -17.19 -7.28 7.29
C GLU A 169 -17.80 -7.35 8.69
N PRO A 170 -17.21 -6.69 9.70
CA PRO A 170 -17.68 -6.78 11.07
C PRO A 170 -19.16 -6.40 11.22
N GLU A 171 -19.66 -5.62 10.26
CA GLU A 171 -21.06 -5.28 10.07
C GLU A 171 -21.97 -6.50 9.93
N THR A 172 -21.57 -7.54 9.19
CA THR A 172 -22.40 -8.74 8.97
C THR A 172 -22.61 -9.53 10.27
N LEU A 173 -21.57 -9.64 11.10
CA LEU A 173 -21.60 -10.35 12.38
C LEU A 173 -22.35 -9.54 13.44
N ALA A 174 -22.22 -8.21 13.42
CA ALA A 174 -22.99 -7.29 14.24
C ALA A 174 -24.50 -7.32 13.90
N ILE A 175 -24.85 -7.31 12.61
CA ILE A 175 -26.24 -7.45 12.14
C ILE A 175 -26.82 -8.81 12.53
N PHE A 176 -26.04 -9.88 12.40
CA PHE A 176 -26.45 -11.22 12.80
C PHE A 176 -26.70 -11.33 14.32
N ALA A 177 -25.81 -10.76 15.14
CA ALA A 177 -25.97 -10.71 16.59
C ALA A 177 -27.19 -9.89 17.02
N LEU A 178 -27.46 -8.76 16.34
CA LEU A 178 -28.66 -7.94 16.54
C LEU A 178 -29.93 -8.69 16.15
N ALA A 179 -29.91 -9.41 15.03
CA ALA A 179 -31.03 -10.24 14.59
C ALA A 179 -31.35 -11.33 15.63
N LEU A 180 -30.33 -12.02 16.17
CA LEU A 180 -30.50 -13.03 17.21
C LEU A 180 -31.02 -12.45 18.53
N THR A 181 -30.51 -11.30 18.97
CA THR A 181 -31.01 -10.64 20.19
C THR A 181 -32.44 -10.15 20.02
N GLY A 182 -32.78 -9.59 18.85
CA GLY A 182 -34.16 -9.22 18.50
C GLY A 182 -35.11 -10.42 18.52
N LEU A 183 -34.69 -11.55 17.94
CA LEU A 183 -35.46 -12.79 17.93
C LEU A 183 -35.67 -13.37 19.33
N GLY A 184 -34.63 -13.31 20.18
CA GLY A 184 -34.69 -13.75 21.58
C GLY A 184 -35.66 -12.93 22.42
N ILE A 185 -35.65 -11.60 22.26
CA ILE A 185 -36.58 -10.69 22.95
C ILE A 185 -38.02 -10.94 22.47
N PHE A 186 -38.22 -11.14 21.17
CA PHE A 186 -39.55 -11.38 20.60
C PHE A 186 -40.16 -12.71 21.09
N ARG A 187 -39.36 -13.79 21.15
CA ARG A 187 -39.79 -15.07 21.72
C ARG A 187 -40.16 -14.96 23.19
N ARG A 188 -39.38 -14.20 23.98
CA ARG A 188 -39.64 -14.02 25.42
C ARG A 188 -40.96 -13.29 25.71
N ARG A 189 -41.34 -12.35 24.84
CA ARG A 189 -42.63 -11.63 24.94
C ARG A 189 -43.84 -12.46 24.50
N ARG A 190 -43.65 -13.48 23.66
CA ARG A 190 -44.72 -14.40 23.22
C ARG A 190 -44.98 -15.54 24.20
N ALA A 191 -44.01 -15.84 25.07
CA ALA A 191 -44.10 -16.90 26.08
C ALA A 191 -44.65 -16.42 27.44
N GLN A 192 -44.94 -15.11 27.56
CA GLN A 192 -45.67 -14.50 28.68
C GLN A 192 -47.08 -14.14 28.22
#